data_AF-A0A819H3B9-F1
#
_entry.id   AF-A0A819H3B9-F1
#
_cell.length_a   1.000
_cell.length_b   1.000
_cell.length_c   1.000
_cell.angle_alpha   90.00
_cell.angle_beta   90.00
_cell.angle_gamma   90.00
#
_symmetry.space_group_name_H-M   'P 1'
#
loop_
_entity.id
_entity.type
_entity.pdbx_description
1 polymer ?
#
loop_
_entity_poly.entity_id
_entity_poly.type
_entity_poly.pdbx_seq_one_letter_code
_entity_poly.pdbx_strand_id
1 'polypeptide(L)'
;MYLVNQENNTIVMWQEESVNPTKIITGNFTQPNSLFVTSNGDIYIDDGQKNGQVQKWIVEKNNFVTVMNVNSSCFGLFVDTNNILYCSMSEHHQVVKRSLNDSEMTSNCVAAGTGIQGSDSTQLRRPYGIFVDVNLDLYVTDYSNNRVQLFQSGELNGITVAGRYSPHETIELNYPTGIVLDAEKYLFIVDSNNHRIVGSGLNGFRCLAGCDGMGSQSNQLNNPSSLSFDRSRNLFVTDFGNHRIQKFQYFEESCSSPSVIQIRHSSAVQLNYSSELTTNTHTYSRDCRKSNYYYQTIRIHVGATGYYALTSSSLINTFGDIYKDDFNPTNPFSNLLSQDYRSCSHQDFKFIAYLHTGTKYILVVTTSSPNMTGKFSILTAGPSNITLNPYNSSSASTSTCAAALNQNDNHESVDGMGDQYNILTHT
;
A
#
# COMPACT_ATOMS: atom_id res chain seq x y z
N MET A 1 -8.80 17.01 -6.36
CA MET A 1 -8.47 16.85 -4.93
C MET A 1 -9.37 17.76 -4.10
N TYR A 2 -9.84 17.27 -2.95
CA TYR A 2 -10.70 18.00 -2.01
C TYR A 2 -10.03 17.94 -0.63
N LEU A 3 -9.97 19.06 0.07
CA LEU A 3 -9.34 19.16 1.38
C LEU A 3 -10.17 20.03 2.31
N VAL A 4 -10.16 19.66 3.60
CA VAL A 4 -10.67 20.51 4.64
C VAL A 4 -9.56 21.44 5.12
N ASN A 5 -9.83 22.74 5.12
CA ASN A 5 -9.03 23.72 5.82
C ASN A 5 -9.69 24.01 7.18
N GLN A 6 -9.13 23.41 8.23
CA GLN A 6 -9.61 23.53 9.62
C GLN A 6 -9.50 24.95 10.16
N GLU A 7 -8.45 25.69 9.80
CA GLU A 7 -8.23 27.06 10.30
C GLU A 7 -9.30 28.02 9.80
N ASN A 8 -9.68 27.86 8.53
CA ASN A 8 -10.65 28.73 7.87
C ASN A 8 -12.08 28.17 7.85
N ASN A 9 -12.31 26.94 8.34
CA ASN A 9 -13.59 26.23 8.25
C ASN A 9 -14.11 26.16 6.80
N THR A 10 -13.26 25.82 5.85
CA THR A 10 -13.61 25.76 4.41
C THR A 10 -13.23 24.44 3.77
N ILE A 11 -13.88 24.11 2.66
CA ILE A 11 -13.45 23.04 1.76
C ILE A 11 -12.72 23.70 0.60
N VAL A 12 -11.52 23.21 0.33
CA VAL A 12 -10.67 23.73 -0.73
C VAL A 12 -10.52 22.64 -1.79
N MET A 13 -10.79 23.00 -3.04
CA MET A 13 -10.78 22.10 -4.18
C MET A 13 -9.66 22.48 -5.14
N TRP A 14 -8.98 21.47 -5.67
CA TRP A 14 -8.03 21.58 -6.78
C TRP A 14 -8.47 20.67 -7.91
N GLN A 15 -8.50 21.21 -9.12
CA GLN A 15 -8.47 20.41 -10.34
C GLN A 15 -7.06 19.90 -10.60
N GLU A 16 -6.98 18.84 -11.42
CA GLU A 16 -5.71 18.23 -11.82
C GLU A 16 -4.78 19.26 -12.47
N GLU A 17 -3.48 19.14 -12.22
CA GLU A 17 -2.42 20.05 -12.68
C GLU A 17 -2.51 21.52 -12.19
N SER A 18 -3.51 21.89 -11.38
CA SER A 18 -3.56 23.23 -10.78
C SER A 18 -2.64 23.33 -9.56
N VAL A 19 -1.80 24.35 -9.53
CA VAL A 19 -0.96 24.68 -8.35
C VAL A 19 -1.77 25.39 -7.26
N ASN A 20 -2.82 26.13 -7.64
CA ASN A 20 -3.66 26.90 -6.73
C ASN A 20 -5.06 26.27 -6.57
N PRO A 21 -5.74 26.52 -5.43
CA PRO A 21 -7.15 26.17 -5.28
C PRO A 21 -7.99 26.68 -6.45
N THR A 22 -8.77 25.80 -7.06
CA THR A 22 -9.70 26.16 -8.13
C THR A 22 -11.06 26.60 -7.58
N LYS A 23 -11.42 26.14 -6.39
CA LYS A 23 -12.67 26.53 -5.72
C LYS A 23 -12.51 26.46 -4.21
N ILE A 24 -13.11 27.43 -3.51
CA ILE A 24 -13.26 27.41 -2.06
C ILE A 24 -14.76 27.36 -1.78
N ILE A 25 -15.19 26.35 -1.04
CA ILE A 25 -16.57 26.21 -0.59
C ILE A 25 -16.60 26.60 0.89
N THR A 26 -17.42 27.59 1.20
CA THR A 26 -17.65 28.07 2.56
C THR A 26 -18.95 27.49 3.11
N GLY A 27 -18.95 27.19 4.40
CA GLY A 27 -20.14 26.80 5.15
C GLY A 27 -19.98 27.30 6.59
N ASN A 28 -21.02 27.16 7.40
CA ASN A 28 -20.96 27.55 8.80
C ASN A 28 -20.41 26.41 9.68
N PHE A 29 -19.24 25.87 9.30
CA PHE A 29 -18.65 24.72 9.99
C PHE A 29 -17.90 25.12 11.24
N THR A 30 -17.78 24.19 12.19
CA THR A 30 -16.95 24.39 13.39
C THR A 30 -15.80 23.40 13.48
N GLN A 31 -14.61 23.76 12.99
CA GLN A 31 -13.40 22.92 13.01
C GLN A 31 -13.61 21.52 12.39
N PRO A 32 -14.00 21.46 11.10
CA PRO A 32 -14.24 20.20 10.40
C PRO A 32 -13.00 19.30 10.37
N ASN A 33 -13.09 18.05 10.81
CA ASN A 33 -11.94 17.14 10.92
C ASN A 33 -11.73 16.28 9.68
N SER A 34 -12.81 15.91 9.00
CA SER A 34 -12.76 15.01 7.86
C SER A 34 -13.78 15.40 6.79
N LEU A 35 -13.51 14.92 5.58
CA LEU A 35 -14.42 14.98 4.46
C LEU A 35 -14.41 13.63 3.74
N PHE A 36 -15.49 13.33 3.03
CA PHE A 36 -15.53 12.23 2.09
C PHE A 36 -16.23 12.69 0.81
N VAL A 37 -15.70 12.28 -0.34
CA VAL A 37 -16.29 12.57 -1.64
C VAL A 37 -16.63 11.25 -2.33
N THR A 38 -17.89 11.07 -2.70
CA THR A 38 -18.33 9.87 -3.43
C THR A 38 -17.91 9.95 -4.90
N SER A 39 -17.95 8.82 -5.60
CA SER A 39 -17.70 8.76 -7.05
C SER A 39 -18.65 9.65 -7.88
N ASN A 40 -19.86 9.89 -7.38
CA ASN A 40 -20.85 10.78 -8.00
C ASN A 40 -20.59 12.27 -7.68
N GLY A 41 -19.54 12.59 -6.90
CA GLY A 41 -19.16 13.95 -6.56
C GLY A 41 -19.90 14.54 -5.36
N ASP A 42 -20.67 13.75 -4.62
CA ASP A 42 -21.28 14.21 -3.38
C ASP A 42 -20.21 14.44 -2.32
N ILE A 43 -20.27 15.59 -1.64
CA ILE A 43 -19.31 15.96 -0.59
C ILE A 43 -19.99 15.85 0.77
N TYR A 44 -19.40 15.06 1.66
CA TYR A 44 -19.77 14.91 3.05
C TYR A 44 -18.66 15.51 3.92
N ILE A 45 -19.04 16.27 4.94
CA ILE A 45 -18.10 16.97 5.82
C ILE A 45 -18.54 16.86 7.28
N ASP A 46 -17.56 16.61 8.15
CA ASP A 46 -17.70 16.73 9.59
C ASP A 46 -17.95 18.19 9.96
N ASP A 47 -18.96 18.47 10.77
CA ASP A 47 -19.24 19.83 11.28
C ASP A 47 -18.61 20.09 12.67
N GLY A 48 -17.74 19.16 13.09
CA GLY A 48 -16.97 19.21 14.32
C GLY A 48 -17.79 19.17 15.59
N GLN A 49 -17.09 19.18 16.72
CA GLN A 49 -17.65 18.80 18.02
C GLN A 49 -18.76 19.72 18.52
N LYS A 50 -18.69 21.03 18.20
CA LYS A 50 -19.65 22.00 18.73
C LYS A 50 -21.03 21.83 18.10
N ASN A 51 -21.08 21.60 16.79
CA ASN A 51 -22.34 21.40 16.07
C ASN A 51 -22.78 19.93 16.14
N GLY A 52 -21.83 18.98 16.11
CA GLY A 52 -22.10 17.57 16.28
C GLY A 52 -22.93 16.98 15.14
N GLN A 53 -22.49 17.20 13.90
CA GLN A 53 -23.23 16.80 12.71
C GLN A 53 -22.28 16.41 11.58
N VAL A 54 -22.78 15.60 10.64
CA VAL A 54 -22.20 15.45 9.32
C VAL A 54 -23.14 16.11 8.32
N GLN A 55 -22.60 16.99 7.49
CA GLN A 55 -23.35 17.70 6.47
C GLN A 55 -22.99 17.21 5.07
N LYS A 56 -23.99 17.19 4.17
CA LYS A 56 -23.81 16.95 2.74
C LYS A 56 -23.95 18.27 1.98
N TRP A 57 -23.02 18.55 1.07
CA TRP A 57 -23.12 19.69 0.17
C TRP A 57 -24.07 19.38 -0.99
N ILE A 58 -25.06 20.24 -1.22
CA ILE A 58 -25.98 20.15 -2.35
C ILE A 58 -25.55 21.17 -3.40
N VAL A 59 -24.94 20.66 -4.48
CA VAL A 59 -24.33 21.46 -5.54
C VAL A 59 -25.30 22.48 -6.14
N GLU A 60 -26.52 22.03 -6.48
CA GLU A 60 -27.55 22.83 -7.17
C GLU A 60 -28.02 24.03 -6.35
N LYS A 61 -28.12 23.84 -5.03
CA LYS A 61 -28.61 24.88 -4.08
C LYS A 61 -27.46 25.66 -3.46
N ASN A 62 -26.22 25.24 -3.71
CA ASN A 62 -25.02 25.73 -3.05
C ASN A 62 -25.18 25.86 -1.53
N ASN A 63 -25.79 24.85 -0.90
CA ASN A 63 -26.04 24.82 0.53
C ASN A 63 -25.65 23.48 1.13
N PHE A 64 -25.61 23.43 2.45
CA PHE A 64 -25.36 22.19 3.18
C PHE A 64 -26.62 21.73 3.90
N VAL A 65 -26.80 20.42 3.95
CA VAL A 65 -27.91 19.77 4.67
C VAL A 65 -27.35 18.74 5.65
N THR A 66 -27.89 18.69 6.85
CA THR A 66 -27.50 17.71 7.85
C THR A 66 -27.97 16.32 7.43
N VAL A 67 -27.05 15.36 7.36
CA VAL A 67 -27.34 13.97 6.98
C VAL A 67 -27.09 12.98 8.11
N MET A 68 -26.38 13.40 9.16
CA MET A 68 -26.16 12.59 10.36
C MET A 68 -25.98 13.52 11.56
N ASN A 69 -26.64 13.22 12.69
CA ASN A 69 -26.36 13.88 13.97
C ASN A 69 -25.39 12.99 14.74
N VAL A 70 -24.26 13.55 15.17
CA VAL A 70 -23.21 12.85 15.92
C VAL A 70 -22.80 13.72 17.10
N ASN A 71 -22.82 13.22 18.32
CA ASN A 71 -22.47 14.02 19.50
C ASN A 71 -20.94 14.25 19.65
N SER A 72 -20.17 14.20 18.56
CA SER A 72 -18.71 14.31 18.52
C SER A 72 -18.21 14.62 17.09
N SER A 73 -16.97 15.06 16.94
CA SER A 73 -16.33 15.18 15.63
C SER A 73 -16.13 13.79 14.99
N CYS A 74 -16.32 13.72 13.68
CA CYS A 74 -15.92 12.58 12.86
C CYS A 74 -14.48 12.75 12.37
N PHE A 75 -13.56 11.92 12.85
CA PHE A 75 -12.15 11.96 12.43
C PHE A 75 -11.91 11.23 11.10
N GLY A 76 -12.83 10.35 10.72
CA GLY A 76 -12.92 9.74 9.41
C GLY A 76 -14.38 9.61 9.00
N LEU A 77 -14.64 9.93 7.73
CA LEU A 77 -15.94 9.74 7.08
C LEU A 77 -15.76 8.80 5.89
N PHE A 78 -16.75 7.95 5.66
CA PHE A 78 -16.79 7.07 4.49
C PHE A 78 -18.24 6.81 4.12
N VAL A 79 -18.55 6.75 2.82
CA VAL A 79 -19.85 6.28 2.33
C VAL A 79 -19.63 5.03 1.48
N ASP A 80 -20.23 3.92 1.88
CA ASP A 80 -20.12 2.65 1.16
C ASP A 80 -21.05 2.58 -0.07
N THR A 81 -20.91 1.49 -0.83
CA THR A 81 -21.70 1.22 -2.05
C THR A 81 -23.19 1.04 -1.79
N ASN A 82 -23.60 0.83 -0.53
CA ASN A 82 -25.00 0.72 -0.11
C ASN A 82 -25.56 2.04 0.42
N ASN A 83 -24.87 3.16 0.21
CA ASN A 83 -25.22 4.48 0.74
C ASN A 83 -25.30 4.51 2.28
N ILE A 84 -24.45 3.74 2.96
CA ILE A 84 -24.27 3.85 4.40
C ILE A 84 -23.12 4.82 4.67
N LEU A 85 -23.40 5.88 5.42
CA LEU A 85 -22.42 6.83 5.91
C LEU A 85 -21.84 6.32 7.24
N TYR A 86 -20.52 6.30 7.35
CA TYR A 86 -19.76 5.94 8.54
C TYR A 86 -19.03 7.16 9.10
N CYS A 87 -18.92 7.23 10.42
CA CYS A 87 -18.22 8.27 11.16
C CYS A 87 -17.41 7.65 12.29
N SER A 88 -16.10 7.88 12.33
CA SER A 88 -15.26 7.52 13.47
C SER A 88 -15.29 8.63 14.54
N MET A 89 -15.77 8.29 15.73
CA MET A 89 -15.84 9.23 16.84
C MET A 89 -14.69 8.96 17.81
N SER A 90 -13.56 9.65 17.61
CA SER A 90 -12.34 9.49 18.44
C SER A 90 -12.65 9.54 19.94
N GLU A 91 -13.38 10.57 20.37
CA GLU A 91 -13.64 10.84 21.78
C GLU A 91 -14.69 9.91 22.40
N HIS A 92 -15.39 9.12 21.57
CA HIS A 92 -16.33 8.10 22.00
C HIS A 92 -15.83 6.68 21.72
N HIS A 93 -14.60 6.50 21.22
CA HIS A 93 -13.98 5.18 21.03
C HIS A 93 -14.83 4.18 20.22
N GLN A 94 -15.55 4.68 19.21
CA GLN A 94 -16.41 3.86 18.36
C GLN A 94 -16.53 4.46 16.96
N VAL A 95 -16.93 3.63 16.01
CA VAL A 95 -17.38 4.02 14.68
C VAL A 95 -18.88 3.81 14.62
N VAL A 96 -19.62 4.85 14.23
CA VAL A 96 -21.07 4.78 14.02
C VAL A 96 -21.39 4.85 12.54
N LYS A 97 -22.53 4.29 12.15
CA LYS A 97 -23.00 4.27 10.77
C LYS A 97 -24.49 4.54 10.67
N ARG A 98 -24.92 5.02 9.51
CA ARG A 98 -26.33 5.29 9.21
C ARG A 98 -26.61 5.15 7.71
N SER A 99 -27.77 4.61 7.37
CA SER A 99 -28.28 4.62 6.00
C SER A 99 -28.69 6.04 5.57
N LEU A 100 -28.17 6.49 4.43
CA LEU A 100 -28.57 7.74 3.79
C LEU A 100 -29.91 7.63 3.06
N ASN A 101 -30.43 6.41 2.89
CA ASN A 101 -31.77 6.17 2.34
C ASN A 101 -32.88 6.35 3.40
N ASP A 102 -32.52 6.41 4.68
CA ASP A 102 -33.47 6.69 5.76
C ASP A 102 -33.67 8.21 5.89
N SER A 103 -34.78 8.72 5.35
CA SER A 103 -35.17 10.13 5.41
C SER A 103 -35.57 10.60 6.81
N GLU A 104 -35.94 9.68 7.72
CA GLU A 104 -36.53 10.00 9.01
C GLU A 104 -35.48 10.25 10.13
N MET A 105 -34.18 10.15 9.80
CA MET A 105 -33.07 10.35 10.76
C MET A 105 -33.18 9.50 12.04
N THR A 106 -33.67 8.26 11.92
CA THR A 106 -34.26 7.53 13.05
C THR A 106 -33.28 7.07 14.12
N SER A 107 -32.01 6.78 13.80
CA SER A 107 -30.88 6.68 14.74
C SER A 107 -29.60 6.20 14.05
N ASN A 108 -28.43 6.47 14.65
CA ASN A 108 -27.16 5.88 14.23
C ASN A 108 -26.97 4.51 14.88
N CYS A 109 -26.37 3.56 14.16
CA CYS A 109 -25.98 2.26 14.70
C CYS A 109 -24.46 2.20 14.93
N VAL A 110 -24.04 1.40 15.89
CA VAL A 110 -22.61 1.12 16.11
C VAL A 110 -22.12 0.17 15.01
N ALA A 111 -21.02 0.55 14.35
CA ALA A 111 -20.34 -0.27 13.35
C ALA A 111 -19.13 -1.01 13.94
N ALA A 112 -18.41 -0.37 14.85
CA ALA A 112 -17.23 -0.93 15.51
C ALA A 112 -16.95 -0.20 16.83
N GLY A 113 -16.36 -0.89 17.81
CA GLY A 113 -16.09 -0.33 19.14
C GLY A 113 -17.33 -0.29 20.03
N THR A 114 -17.17 -0.59 21.33
CA THR A 114 -18.31 -0.60 22.29
C THR A 114 -18.64 0.77 22.89
N GLY A 115 -17.94 1.83 22.48
CA GLY A 115 -18.03 3.14 23.13
C GLY A 115 -17.13 3.30 24.37
N ILE A 116 -16.49 2.21 24.81
CA ILE A 116 -15.60 2.17 25.97
C ILE A 116 -14.16 2.02 25.48
N GLN A 117 -13.25 2.87 25.95
CA GLN A 117 -11.83 2.74 25.61
C GLN A 117 -11.28 1.39 26.06
N GLY A 118 -10.53 0.75 25.18
CA GLY A 118 -9.80 -0.47 25.49
C GLY A 118 -9.14 -1.07 24.25
N SER A 119 -8.59 -2.26 24.39
CA SER A 119 -7.80 -2.94 23.35
C SER A 119 -8.32 -4.34 22.99
N ASP A 120 -9.42 -4.76 23.60
CA ASP A 120 -10.08 -6.03 23.25
C ASP A 120 -10.57 -6.03 21.80
N SER A 121 -10.94 -7.20 21.27
CA SER A 121 -11.41 -7.34 19.87
C SER A 121 -12.59 -6.44 19.54
N THR A 122 -13.49 -6.22 20.51
CA THR A 122 -14.69 -5.38 20.34
C THR A 122 -14.46 -3.92 20.72
N GLN A 123 -13.29 -3.57 21.27
CA GLN A 123 -12.98 -2.23 21.78
C GLN A 123 -12.03 -1.49 20.83
N LEU A 124 -12.17 -0.18 20.83
CA LEU A 124 -11.27 0.74 20.14
C LEU A 124 -10.76 1.76 21.15
N ARG A 125 -9.71 2.49 20.79
CA ARG A 125 -9.18 3.62 21.53
C ARG A 125 -8.81 4.74 20.57
N ARG A 126 -9.75 5.68 20.46
CA ARG A 126 -9.67 6.89 19.63
C ARG A 126 -9.56 6.55 18.14
N PRO A 127 -10.55 5.89 17.52
CA PRO A 127 -10.47 5.55 16.10
C PRO A 127 -10.41 6.80 15.22
N TYR A 128 -9.55 6.80 14.19
CA TYR A 128 -9.35 7.93 13.26
C TYR A 128 -9.78 7.57 11.84
N GLY A 129 -8.87 7.12 10.99
CA GLY A 129 -9.15 6.71 9.61
C GLY A 129 -10.04 5.48 9.56
N ILE A 130 -10.98 5.50 8.63
CA ILE A 130 -11.86 4.38 8.32
C ILE A 130 -11.90 4.14 6.81
N PHE A 131 -12.06 2.89 6.42
CA PHE A 131 -12.29 2.49 5.03
C PHE A 131 -13.24 1.29 5.02
N VAL A 132 -14.20 1.27 4.10
CA VAL A 132 -15.10 0.13 3.91
C VAL A 132 -14.86 -0.46 2.52
N ASP A 133 -14.55 -1.75 2.46
CA ASP A 133 -14.28 -2.42 1.19
C ASP A 133 -15.57 -2.86 0.46
N VAL A 134 -15.42 -3.48 -0.71
CA VAL A 134 -16.55 -3.97 -1.53
C VAL A 134 -17.34 -5.10 -0.89
N ASN A 135 -16.77 -5.80 0.11
CA ASN A 135 -17.47 -6.81 0.90
C ASN A 135 -18.21 -6.18 2.10
N LEU A 136 -18.16 -4.85 2.23
CA LEU A 136 -18.67 -4.09 3.36
C LEU A 136 -17.90 -4.34 4.66
N ASP A 137 -16.66 -4.81 4.55
CA ASP A 137 -15.78 -4.99 5.69
C ASP A 137 -15.17 -3.62 6.08
N LEU A 138 -15.24 -3.28 7.37
CA LEU A 138 -14.79 -2.00 7.91
C LEU A 138 -13.38 -2.11 8.49
N TYR A 139 -12.46 -1.34 7.93
CA TYR A 139 -11.11 -1.16 8.42
C TYR A 139 -11.03 0.14 9.24
N VAL A 140 -10.43 0.06 10.42
CA VAL A 140 -10.33 1.19 11.35
C VAL A 140 -8.89 1.34 11.83
N THR A 141 -8.29 2.53 11.67
CA THR A 141 -7.05 2.85 12.37
C THR A 141 -7.37 3.15 13.83
N ASP A 142 -7.03 2.20 14.69
CA ASP A 142 -7.24 2.25 16.13
C ASP A 142 -6.07 3.04 16.78
N TYR A 143 -6.11 4.36 16.57
CA TYR A 143 -5.02 5.32 16.75
C TYR A 143 -4.20 5.08 18.02
N SER A 144 -4.83 5.09 19.20
CA SER A 144 -4.08 4.98 20.47
C SER A 144 -3.70 3.55 20.85
N ASN A 145 -4.19 2.55 20.12
CA ASN A 145 -3.75 1.16 20.26
C ASN A 145 -2.66 0.78 19.25
N ASN A 146 -2.26 1.70 18.36
CA ASN A 146 -1.19 1.49 17.38
C ASN A 146 -1.42 0.27 16.48
N ARG A 147 -2.67 0.13 15.99
CA ARG A 147 -3.09 -1.00 15.15
C ARG A 147 -4.13 -0.60 14.12
N VAL A 148 -4.37 -1.49 13.16
CA VAL A 148 -5.53 -1.48 12.27
C VAL A 148 -6.40 -2.68 12.58
N GLN A 149 -7.68 -2.43 12.83
CA GLN A 149 -8.70 -3.44 13.07
C GLN A 149 -9.59 -3.60 11.84
N LEU A 150 -9.86 -4.85 11.48
CA LEU A 150 -10.84 -5.27 10.47
C LEU A 150 -12.08 -5.80 11.17
N PHE A 151 -13.24 -5.20 10.91
CA PHE A 151 -14.55 -5.68 11.33
C PHE A 151 -15.27 -6.20 10.10
N GLN A 152 -15.45 -7.51 10.03
CA GLN A 152 -16.18 -8.12 8.92
C GLN A 152 -17.64 -7.66 8.94
N SER A 153 -18.28 -7.57 7.78
CA SER A 153 -19.67 -7.10 7.69
C SER A 153 -20.61 -7.87 8.62
N GLY A 154 -21.24 -7.17 9.55
CA GLY A 154 -22.15 -7.74 10.55
C GLY A 154 -21.49 -8.20 11.85
N GLU A 155 -20.16 -8.28 11.90
CA GLU A 155 -19.40 -8.69 13.07
C GLU A 155 -18.94 -7.51 13.93
N LEU A 156 -18.97 -7.68 15.25
CA LEU A 156 -18.47 -6.68 16.21
C LEU A 156 -17.09 -7.01 16.76
N ASN A 157 -16.56 -8.19 16.46
CA ASN A 157 -15.20 -8.59 16.82
C ASN A 157 -14.23 -8.14 15.73
N GLY A 158 -13.29 -7.28 16.09
CA GLY A 158 -12.22 -6.84 15.21
C GLY A 158 -11.07 -7.84 15.15
N ILE A 159 -10.54 -8.04 13.95
CA ILE A 159 -9.33 -8.79 13.66
C ILE A 159 -8.18 -7.79 13.45
N THR A 160 -7.09 -7.94 14.20
CA THR A 160 -5.92 -7.07 14.00
C THR A 160 -5.21 -7.46 12.72
N VAL A 161 -5.19 -6.57 11.72
CA VAL A 161 -4.58 -6.82 10.40
C VAL A 161 -3.23 -6.11 10.20
N ALA A 162 -2.90 -5.13 11.05
CA ALA A 162 -1.60 -4.47 11.08
C ALA A 162 -1.32 -3.85 12.45
N GLY A 163 -0.04 -3.78 12.86
CA GLY A 163 0.36 -3.12 14.11
C GLY A 163 0.35 -4.04 15.33
N ARG A 164 0.28 -3.42 16.51
CA ARG A 164 0.28 -4.14 17.80
C ARG A 164 -0.89 -5.11 17.89
N TYR A 165 -0.64 -6.25 18.53
CA TYR A 165 -1.61 -7.34 18.74
C TYR A 165 -2.00 -8.11 17.46
N SER A 166 -1.27 -7.93 16.35
CA SER A 166 -1.39 -8.81 15.19
C SER A 166 -0.90 -10.23 15.54
N PRO A 167 -1.62 -11.28 15.13
CA PRO A 167 -1.18 -12.67 15.30
C PRO A 167 -0.03 -13.05 14.34
N HIS A 168 0.21 -12.23 13.30
CA HIS A 168 1.27 -12.42 12.32
C HIS A 168 2.29 -11.27 12.38
N GLU A 169 3.51 -11.53 11.90
CA GLU A 169 4.50 -10.46 11.69
C GLU A 169 3.94 -9.44 10.68
N THR A 170 3.89 -8.17 11.07
CA THR A 170 3.41 -7.07 10.21
C THR A 170 4.39 -5.90 10.31
N ILE A 171 3.90 -4.71 10.60
CA ILE A 171 4.65 -3.47 10.75
C ILE A 171 4.35 -2.88 12.14
N GLU A 172 5.35 -2.30 12.78
CA GLU A 172 5.11 -1.49 13.97
C GLU A 172 4.54 -0.13 13.55
N LEU A 173 3.33 0.16 14.04
CA LEU A 173 2.64 1.43 13.80
C LEU A 173 2.75 2.32 15.04
N ASN A 174 2.64 3.63 14.83
CA ASN A 174 2.62 4.62 15.89
C ASN A 174 1.61 5.71 15.54
N TYR A 175 0.48 5.73 16.25
CA TYR A 175 -0.61 6.66 16.05
C TYR A 175 -1.10 6.72 14.58
N PRO A 176 -1.55 5.59 13.98
CA PRO A 176 -2.01 5.59 12.60
C PRO A 176 -3.30 6.42 12.46
N THR A 177 -3.37 7.28 11.43
CA THR A 177 -4.45 8.27 11.26
C THR A 177 -5.33 8.06 10.03
N GLY A 178 -4.80 7.43 8.98
CA GLY A 178 -5.48 7.24 7.70
C GLY A 178 -5.24 5.85 7.15
N ILE A 179 -6.23 5.33 6.42
CA ILE A 179 -6.16 4.03 5.76
C ILE A 179 -6.96 4.03 4.47
N VAL A 180 -6.44 3.40 3.42
CA VAL A 180 -7.17 3.03 2.20
C VAL A 180 -6.71 1.67 1.73
N LEU A 181 -7.54 0.98 0.93
CA LEU A 181 -7.17 -0.26 0.27
C LEU A 181 -7.18 -0.10 -1.26
N ASP A 182 -6.37 -0.89 -1.97
CA ASP A 182 -6.52 -1.09 -3.42
C ASP A 182 -7.45 -2.27 -3.75
N ALA A 183 -7.62 -2.54 -5.05
CA ALA A 183 -8.50 -3.60 -5.54
C ALA A 183 -8.02 -5.00 -5.13
N GLU A 184 -6.71 -5.17 -4.96
CA GLU A 184 -6.06 -6.39 -4.46
C GLU A 184 -6.10 -6.50 -2.92
N LYS A 185 -6.76 -5.55 -2.24
CA LYS A 185 -6.89 -5.44 -0.78
C LYS A 185 -5.56 -5.20 -0.06
N TYR A 186 -4.56 -4.62 -0.72
CA TYR A 186 -3.39 -4.10 -0.02
C TYR A 186 -3.75 -2.85 0.76
N LEU A 187 -3.25 -2.77 2.00
CA LEU A 187 -3.51 -1.68 2.94
C LEU A 187 -2.45 -0.62 2.76
N PHE A 188 -2.88 0.63 2.63
CA PHE A 188 -2.03 1.82 2.67
C PHE A 188 -2.39 2.63 3.90
N ILE A 189 -1.43 2.79 4.80
CA ILE A 189 -1.64 3.34 6.14
C ILE A 189 -0.78 4.59 6.32
N VAL A 190 -1.39 5.64 6.84
CA VAL A 190 -0.68 6.82 7.35
C VAL A 190 -0.17 6.49 8.76
N ASP A 191 1.12 6.22 8.88
CA ASP A 191 1.80 5.92 10.14
C ASP A 191 2.34 7.23 10.74
N SER A 192 1.40 8.04 11.26
CA SER A 192 1.56 9.48 11.46
C SER A 192 2.75 9.85 12.35
N ASN A 193 2.88 9.24 13.52
CA ASN A 193 3.92 9.60 14.47
C ASN A 193 5.27 8.91 14.18
N ASN A 194 5.31 8.00 13.19
CA ASN A 194 6.54 7.55 12.55
C ASN A 194 6.86 8.37 11.29
N HIS A 195 6.07 9.40 10.98
CA HIS A 195 6.26 10.34 9.89
C HIS A 195 6.40 9.65 8.51
N ARG A 196 5.59 8.62 8.26
CA ARG A 196 5.69 7.83 7.02
C ARG A 196 4.35 7.32 6.54
N ILE A 197 4.31 6.93 5.27
CA ILE A 197 3.24 6.13 4.68
C ILE A 197 3.76 4.71 4.49
N VAL A 198 3.01 3.71 4.94
CA VAL A 198 3.35 2.30 4.75
C VAL A 198 2.29 1.60 3.91
N GLY A 199 2.70 0.62 3.10
CA GLY A 199 1.81 -0.18 2.27
C GLY A 199 2.07 -1.67 2.48
N SER A 200 1.03 -2.50 2.52
CA SER A 200 1.18 -3.95 2.43
C SER A 200 1.41 -4.39 0.98
N GLY A 201 1.82 -5.64 0.81
CA GLY A 201 2.13 -6.24 -0.47
C GLY A 201 2.37 -7.73 -0.30
N LEU A 202 2.63 -8.44 -1.41
CA LEU A 202 3.00 -9.87 -1.38
C LEU A 202 4.20 -10.16 -0.45
N ASN A 203 5.11 -9.18 -0.31
CA ASN A 203 6.33 -9.30 0.49
C ASN A 203 6.18 -8.67 1.90
N GLY A 204 4.94 -8.48 2.37
CA GLY A 204 4.64 -7.80 3.63
C GLY A 204 4.62 -6.27 3.50
N PHE A 205 4.68 -5.59 4.65
CA PHE A 205 4.62 -4.14 4.72
C PHE A 205 5.96 -3.48 4.36
N ARG A 206 5.89 -2.39 3.61
CA ARG A 206 7.04 -1.54 3.28
C ARG A 206 6.70 -0.06 3.47
N CYS A 207 7.73 0.75 3.67
CA CYS A 207 7.57 2.20 3.62
C CYS A 207 7.48 2.69 2.17
N LEU A 208 6.52 3.55 1.89
CA LEU A 208 6.23 4.11 0.56
C LEU A 208 6.68 5.57 0.43
N ALA A 209 6.55 6.35 1.50
CA ALA A 209 6.92 7.76 1.56
C ALA A 209 7.29 8.16 3.00
N GLY A 210 8.17 9.14 3.18
CA GLY A 210 8.62 9.59 4.51
C GLY A 210 9.62 8.63 5.19
N CYS A 211 10.27 7.75 4.43
CA CYS A 211 11.12 6.69 4.98
C CYS A 211 12.43 7.22 5.61
N ASP A 212 12.80 8.46 5.26
CA ASP A 212 13.93 9.17 5.84
C ASP A 212 13.55 9.96 7.11
N GLY A 213 12.40 9.61 7.69
CA GLY A 213 11.90 10.12 8.97
C GLY A 213 11.32 11.52 8.90
N MET A 214 11.21 12.14 10.08
CA MET A 214 10.66 13.47 10.26
C MET A 214 11.50 14.53 9.53
N GLY A 215 10.85 15.38 8.74
CA GLY A 215 11.49 16.55 8.15
C GLY A 215 10.64 17.20 7.08
N SER A 216 11.22 18.17 6.35
CA SER A 216 10.55 18.98 5.33
C SER A 216 11.11 18.81 3.92
N GLN A 217 12.08 17.90 3.73
CA GLN A 217 12.59 17.53 2.41
C GLN A 217 11.51 16.78 1.59
N SER A 218 11.74 16.57 0.29
CA SER A 218 10.78 15.94 -0.63
C SER A 218 10.51 14.46 -0.35
N ASN A 219 11.44 13.79 0.32
CA ASN A 219 11.38 12.40 0.76
C ASN A 219 10.98 12.24 2.24
N GLN A 220 10.78 13.35 2.95
CA GLN A 220 10.44 13.39 4.37
C GLN A 220 9.00 13.88 4.58
N LEU A 221 8.40 13.45 5.67
CA LEU A 221 7.09 13.90 6.12
C LEU A 221 7.18 14.37 7.57
N ASN A 222 6.16 15.07 8.05
CA ASN A 222 6.04 15.50 9.42
C ASN A 222 4.57 15.33 9.88
N ASN A 223 4.31 14.25 10.61
CA ASN A 223 2.98 13.95 11.16
C ASN A 223 1.90 13.94 10.07
N PRO A 224 2.05 13.15 8.99
CA PRO A 224 1.04 13.10 7.94
C PRO A 224 -0.32 12.70 8.53
N SER A 225 -1.42 13.25 8.02
CA SER A 225 -2.75 13.05 8.60
C SER A 225 -3.68 12.20 7.74
N SER A 226 -3.53 12.22 6.42
CA SER A 226 -4.38 11.53 5.46
C SER A 226 -3.62 11.24 4.18
N LEU A 227 -4.13 10.28 3.40
CA LEU A 227 -3.61 9.92 2.10
C LEU A 227 -4.74 9.63 1.11
N SER A 228 -4.49 9.80 -0.18
CA SER A 228 -5.39 9.38 -1.25
C SER A 228 -4.59 9.08 -2.52
N PHE A 229 -5.19 8.34 -3.45
CA PHE A 229 -4.61 8.08 -4.76
C PHE A 229 -5.41 8.80 -5.84
N ASP A 230 -4.74 9.27 -6.89
CA ASP A 230 -5.41 9.65 -8.14
C ASP A 230 -5.57 8.45 -9.09
N ARG A 231 -6.22 8.68 -10.24
CA ARG A 231 -6.44 7.64 -11.27
C ARG A 231 -5.15 7.13 -11.88
N SER A 232 -4.10 7.95 -11.87
CA SER A 232 -2.74 7.60 -12.32
C SER A 232 -1.92 6.95 -11.21
N ARG A 233 -2.58 6.55 -10.10
CA ARG A 233 -1.99 5.91 -8.92
C ARG A 233 -0.97 6.76 -8.18
N ASN A 234 -0.88 8.07 -8.47
CA ASN A 234 -0.04 8.96 -7.69
C ASN A 234 -0.61 9.09 -6.28
N LEU A 235 0.27 9.05 -5.28
CA LEU A 235 -0.08 9.16 -3.88
C LEU A 235 -0.06 10.63 -3.45
N PHE A 236 -1.17 11.13 -2.94
CA PHE A 236 -1.27 12.44 -2.30
C PHE A 236 -1.30 12.26 -0.79
N VAL A 237 -0.44 13.00 -0.08
CA VAL A 237 -0.32 12.95 1.38
C VAL A 237 -0.53 14.35 1.95
N THR A 238 -1.40 14.48 2.94
CA THR A 238 -1.50 15.70 3.75
C THR A 238 -0.39 15.69 4.80
N ASP A 239 0.69 16.39 4.49
CA ASP A 239 1.88 16.52 5.33
C ASP A 239 1.64 17.62 6.39
N PHE A 240 0.76 17.29 7.34
CA PHE A 240 0.10 18.24 8.24
C PHE A 240 1.08 19.11 9.02
N GLY A 241 2.14 18.53 9.60
CA GLY A 241 3.14 19.28 10.36
C GLY A 241 4.03 20.20 9.52
N ASN A 242 4.02 20.05 8.19
CA ASN A 242 4.71 20.93 7.25
C ASN A 242 3.75 21.87 6.50
N HIS A 243 2.45 21.86 6.83
CA HIS A 243 1.42 22.70 6.20
C HIS A 243 1.38 22.59 4.67
N ARG A 244 1.59 21.38 4.13
CA ARG A 244 1.62 21.14 2.68
C ARG A 244 0.92 19.84 2.30
N ILE A 245 0.67 19.71 1.00
CA ILE A 245 0.27 18.44 0.38
C ILE A 245 1.44 18.00 -0.50
N GLN A 246 1.85 16.75 -0.38
CA GLN A 246 2.87 16.17 -1.25
C GLN A 246 2.23 15.16 -2.22
N LYS A 247 2.57 15.29 -3.50
CA LYS A 247 2.24 14.32 -4.55
C LYS A 247 3.49 13.47 -4.79
N PHE A 248 3.40 12.19 -4.49
CA PHE A 248 4.40 11.18 -4.85
C PHE A 248 3.93 10.51 -6.13
N GLN A 249 4.69 10.73 -7.20
CA GLN A 249 4.34 10.16 -8.49
C GLN A 249 4.52 8.65 -8.46
N TYR A 250 3.48 7.94 -8.89
CA TYR A 250 3.65 6.54 -9.21
C TYR A 250 4.26 6.48 -10.59
N PHE A 251 5.55 6.22 -10.61
CA PHE A 251 6.18 5.77 -11.83
C PHE A 251 5.82 4.28 -11.95
N GLU A 252 4.75 3.98 -12.70
CA GLU A 252 4.87 2.83 -13.58
C GLU A 252 6.13 3.13 -14.39
N GLU A 253 7.16 2.30 -14.29
CA GLU A 253 8.20 2.31 -15.31
C GLU A 253 7.52 1.89 -16.63
N SER A 254 6.75 2.79 -17.23
CA SER A 254 6.37 2.74 -18.62
C SER A 254 7.71 2.84 -19.34
N CYS A 255 8.11 1.74 -19.95
CA CYS A 255 9.38 1.63 -20.64
C CYS A 255 9.43 2.58 -21.84
N SER A 256 9.74 3.84 -21.57
CA SER A 256 9.99 4.89 -22.55
C SER A 256 11.27 5.60 -22.15
N SER A 257 12.38 5.08 -22.72
CA SER A 257 13.74 5.62 -22.80
C SER A 257 14.40 6.14 -21.50
N PRO A 258 15.60 5.65 -21.14
CA PRO A 258 16.27 6.09 -19.91
C PRO A 258 16.64 7.57 -19.99
N SER A 259 16.02 8.40 -19.16
CA SER A 259 16.64 9.65 -18.74
C SER A 259 17.86 9.28 -17.89
N VAL A 260 19.06 9.62 -18.38
CA VAL A 260 20.32 9.36 -17.71
C VAL A 260 20.37 10.13 -16.38
N ILE A 261 19.99 9.48 -15.28
CA ILE A 261 20.25 9.99 -13.94
C ILE A 261 21.69 9.61 -13.58
N GLN A 262 22.61 10.55 -13.70
CA GLN A 262 23.97 10.45 -13.18
C GLN A 262 23.93 10.53 -11.64
N ILE A 263 23.85 9.38 -10.98
CA ILE A 263 24.01 9.31 -9.52
C ILE A 263 25.50 9.24 -9.19
N ARG A 264 26.04 10.30 -8.58
CA ARG A 264 27.35 10.25 -7.91
C ARG A 264 27.14 9.64 -6.53
N HIS A 265 27.47 8.36 -6.36
CA HIS A 265 27.72 7.79 -5.03
C HIS A 265 29.20 7.52 -4.83
N SER A 266 29.70 8.10 -3.75
CA SER A 266 31.01 7.90 -3.15
C SER A 266 31.18 6.45 -2.67
N SER A 267 32.29 5.84 -3.08
CA SER A 267 32.94 4.70 -2.40
C SER A 267 32.12 3.41 -2.25
N ALA A 268 31.29 3.04 -3.24
CA ALA A 268 30.73 1.68 -3.28
C ALA A 268 31.81 0.68 -3.71
N VAL A 269 32.07 -0.35 -2.90
CA VAL A 269 32.86 -1.50 -3.35
C VAL A 269 32.00 -2.29 -4.33
N GLN A 270 32.34 -2.21 -5.61
CA GLN A 270 31.72 -2.99 -6.67
C GLN A 270 32.41 -4.35 -6.75
N LEU A 271 31.62 -5.41 -6.62
CA LEU A 271 32.05 -6.77 -6.89
C LEU A 271 31.21 -7.32 -8.04
N ASN A 272 31.90 -7.95 -8.99
CA ASN A 272 31.28 -8.56 -10.16
C ASN A 272 31.30 -10.08 -9.98
N TYR A 273 30.11 -10.69 -9.93
CA TYR A 273 29.95 -12.12 -10.17
C TYR A 273 29.59 -12.33 -11.64
N SER A 274 30.01 -13.40 -12.28
CA SER A 274 29.64 -13.70 -13.66
C SER A 274 29.48 -15.20 -13.86
N SER A 275 28.46 -15.58 -14.63
CA SER A 275 28.11 -16.98 -14.89
C SER A 275 27.28 -17.10 -16.17
N GLU A 276 26.90 -18.32 -16.53
CA GLU A 276 26.16 -18.64 -17.75
C GLU A 276 25.04 -19.65 -17.45
N LEU A 277 23.82 -19.31 -17.87
CA LEU A 277 22.68 -20.24 -17.88
C LEU A 277 22.76 -21.06 -19.17
N THR A 278 22.83 -22.38 -19.04
CA THR A 278 23.05 -23.32 -20.16
C THR A 278 21.98 -24.41 -20.15
N THR A 279 21.92 -25.24 -21.19
CA THR A 279 20.99 -26.39 -21.22
C THR A 279 21.22 -27.40 -20.09
N ASN A 280 22.38 -27.36 -19.43
CA ASN A 280 22.74 -28.21 -18.30
C ASN A 280 22.43 -27.56 -16.94
N THR A 281 21.99 -26.30 -16.91
CA THR A 281 21.56 -25.66 -15.65
C THR A 281 20.23 -26.21 -15.19
N HIS A 282 19.99 -26.16 -13.88
CA HIS A 282 18.77 -26.64 -13.27
C HIS A 282 17.55 -25.89 -13.82
N THR A 283 16.40 -26.55 -13.86
CA THR A 283 15.14 -25.95 -14.32
C THR A 283 14.08 -26.01 -13.24
N TYR A 284 13.24 -24.98 -13.15
CA TYR A 284 12.04 -24.98 -12.30
C TYR A 284 10.85 -24.34 -13.03
N SER A 285 9.64 -24.62 -12.54
CA SER A 285 8.42 -23.96 -13.00
C SER A 285 8.17 -22.73 -12.15
N ARG A 286 8.07 -21.56 -12.79
CA ARG A 286 7.87 -20.27 -12.12
C ARG A 286 6.38 -19.93 -11.95
N ASP A 287 5.55 -20.41 -12.86
CA ASP A 287 4.15 -20.03 -13.07
C ASP A 287 3.18 -21.21 -12.92
N CYS A 288 3.64 -22.35 -12.39
CA CYS A 288 2.89 -23.61 -12.30
C CYS A 288 2.35 -24.14 -13.67
N ARG A 289 2.71 -23.48 -14.78
CA ARG A 289 2.54 -23.99 -16.14
C ARG A 289 3.77 -24.85 -16.43
N LYS A 290 3.65 -25.89 -17.27
CA LYS A 290 4.72 -26.88 -17.56
C LYS A 290 5.85 -26.27 -18.40
N SER A 291 6.49 -25.22 -17.90
CA SER A 291 7.53 -24.45 -18.55
C SER A 291 8.82 -24.62 -17.77
N ASN A 292 9.91 -24.98 -18.45
CA ASN A 292 11.21 -25.18 -17.85
C ASN A 292 12.04 -23.90 -17.99
N TYR A 293 12.17 -23.14 -16.90
CA TYR A 293 13.04 -21.96 -16.82
C TYR A 293 14.38 -22.35 -16.22
N TYR A 294 15.47 -22.00 -16.89
CA TYR A 294 16.81 -22.30 -16.38
C TYR A 294 17.16 -21.34 -15.27
N TYR A 295 17.72 -21.87 -14.18
CA TYR A 295 18.10 -21.07 -13.02
C TYR A 295 19.46 -21.47 -12.45
N GLN A 296 20.05 -20.50 -11.74
CA GLN A 296 21.24 -20.70 -10.92
C GLN A 296 21.03 -20.08 -9.54
N THR A 297 21.39 -20.85 -8.52
CA THR A 297 21.41 -20.42 -7.12
C THR A 297 22.79 -19.92 -6.71
N ILE A 298 22.81 -18.75 -6.09
CA ILE A 298 24.01 -18.04 -5.65
C ILE A 298 23.82 -17.68 -4.18
N ARG A 299 24.70 -18.17 -3.31
CA ARG A 299 24.69 -17.81 -1.90
C ARG A 299 25.26 -16.41 -1.73
N ILE A 300 24.52 -15.57 -1.03
CA ILE A 300 24.91 -14.21 -0.66
C ILE A 300 25.45 -14.22 0.77
N HIS A 301 26.59 -13.57 0.99
CA HIS A 301 27.13 -13.28 2.32
C HIS A 301 27.40 -11.77 2.44
N VAL A 302 26.85 -11.12 3.46
CA VAL A 302 27.02 -9.68 3.70
C VAL A 302 27.89 -9.43 4.93
N GLY A 303 28.84 -8.49 4.83
CA GLY A 303 29.74 -8.12 5.93
C GLY A 303 29.14 -7.14 6.97
N ALA A 304 28.08 -6.42 6.61
CA ALA A 304 27.38 -5.46 7.46
C ALA A 304 25.87 -5.45 7.14
N THR A 305 25.05 -5.19 8.16
CA THR A 305 23.60 -5.11 8.00
C THR A 305 23.25 -3.79 7.33
N GLY A 306 22.41 -3.82 6.29
CA GLY A 306 21.95 -2.62 5.60
C GLY A 306 21.37 -2.88 4.21
N TYR A 307 21.17 -1.81 3.45
CA TYR A 307 20.63 -1.88 2.09
C TYR A 307 21.72 -2.22 1.07
N TYR A 308 21.50 -3.28 0.30
CA TYR A 308 22.33 -3.67 -0.84
C TYR A 308 21.53 -3.57 -2.13
N ALA A 309 22.12 -2.93 -3.14
CA ALA A 309 21.63 -2.93 -4.50
C ALA A 309 22.31 -4.07 -5.29
N LEU A 310 21.51 -4.94 -5.90
CA LEU A 310 21.97 -5.99 -6.80
C LEU A 310 21.44 -5.67 -8.19
N THR A 311 22.33 -5.63 -9.18
CA THR A 311 22.02 -5.30 -10.57
C THR A 311 22.66 -6.36 -11.44
N SER A 312 21.89 -7.01 -12.31
CA SER A 312 22.46 -7.90 -13.31
C SER A 312 22.93 -7.13 -14.55
N SER A 313 23.83 -7.73 -15.30
CA SER A 313 24.18 -7.33 -16.66
C SER A 313 24.33 -8.58 -17.52
N SER A 314 23.44 -8.75 -18.50
CA SER A 314 23.25 -9.95 -19.30
C SER A 314 22.93 -9.58 -20.74
N LEU A 315 23.09 -10.54 -21.66
CA LEU A 315 22.61 -10.45 -23.05
C LEU A 315 21.26 -11.17 -23.24
N ILE A 316 20.75 -11.79 -22.17
CA ILE A 316 19.44 -12.44 -22.13
C ILE A 316 18.62 -11.82 -21.02
N ASN A 317 17.29 -11.86 -21.15
CA ASN A 317 16.42 -11.38 -20.08
C ASN A 317 16.52 -12.32 -18.87
N THR A 318 17.01 -11.77 -17.77
CA THR A 318 17.16 -12.48 -16.50
C THR A 318 16.26 -11.88 -15.42
N PHE A 319 15.77 -12.73 -14.53
CA PHE A 319 15.07 -12.33 -13.33
C PHE A 319 15.86 -12.74 -12.09
N GLY A 320 15.73 -11.95 -11.03
CA GLY A 320 16.42 -12.16 -9.76
C GLY A 320 15.43 -12.25 -8.61
N ASP A 321 15.54 -13.33 -7.85
CA ASP A 321 14.73 -13.62 -6.66
C ASP A 321 15.67 -13.87 -5.47
N ILE A 322 15.52 -13.15 -4.36
CA ILE A 322 16.26 -13.43 -3.12
C ILE A 322 15.37 -14.23 -2.18
N TYR A 323 15.94 -15.31 -1.66
CA TYR A 323 15.36 -16.16 -0.64
C TYR A 323 16.14 -16.03 0.66
N LYS A 324 15.42 -16.06 1.78
CA LYS A 324 16.00 -16.29 3.11
C LYS A 324 16.20 -17.80 3.29
N ASP A 325 17.35 -18.22 3.81
CA ASP A 325 17.73 -19.62 4.02
C ASP A 325 17.97 -20.44 2.74
N ASP A 326 17.05 -21.33 2.35
CA ASP A 326 17.19 -22.23 1.20
C ASP A 326 16.09 -22.01 0.15
N PHE A 327 16.49 -22.09 -1.13
CA PHE A 327 15.56 -22.06 -2.26
C PHE A 327 14.98 -23.46 -2.50
N ASN A 328 13.66 -23.57 -2.55
CA ASN A 328 12.96 -24.80 -2.92
C ASN A 328 12.35 -24.68 -4.33
N PRO A 329 12.90 -25.39 -5.35
CA PRO A 329 12.38 -25.32 -6.71
C PRO A 329 10.99 -25.93 -6.88
N THR A 330 10.50 -26.75 -5.93
CA THR A 330 9.13 -27.29 -5.94
C THR A 330 8.11 -26.36 -5.28
N ASN A 331 8.58 -25.39 -4.50
CA ASN A 331 7.76 -24.34 -3.88
C ASN A 331 8.53 -23.00 -3.95
N PRO A 332 8.60 -22.36 -5.13
CA PRO A 332 9.43 -21.19 -5.36
C PRO A 332 8.93 -19.92 -4.65
N PHE A 333 7.81 -20.00 -3.94
CA PHE A 333 7.29 -18.92 -3.09
C PHE A 333 7.71 -19.08 -1.63
N SER A 334 8.19 -20.26 -1.23
CA SER A 334 8.69 -20.47 0.14
C SER A 334 9.97 -19.68 0.37
N ASN A 335 10.02 -18.97 1.51
CA ASN A 335 11.15 -18.15 1.95
C ASN A 335 11.58 -17.02 1.00
N LEU A 336 10.74 -16.64 0.02
CA LEU A 336 11.02 -15.52 -0.88
C LEU A 336 11.03 -14.20 -0.08
N LEU A 337 12.15 -13.47 -0.15
CA LEU A 337 12.38 -12.21 0.55
C LEU A 337 12.15 -11.01 -0.36
N SER A 338 12.60 -11.09 -1.61
CA SER A 338 12.52 -10.00 -2.57
C SER A 338 12.55 -10.56 -3.98
N GLN A 339 11.83 -9.92 -4.89
CA GLN A 339 11.72 -10.34 -6.28
C GLN A 339 11.63 -9.10 -7.15
N ASP A 340 12.33 -9.12 -8.28
CA ASP A 340 12.20 -8.10 -9.32
C ASP A 340 11.35 -8.61 -10.49
N TYR A 341 10.09 -8.17 -10.54
CA TYR A 341 9.19 -8.35 -11.68
C TYR A 341 9.26 -7.14 -12.61
N ARG A 342 10.45 -6.84 -13.16
CA ARG A 342 10.50 -5.97 -14.34
C ARG A 342 9.99 -6.73 -15.55
N SER A 343 8.68 -6.70 -15.73
CA SER A 343 8.03 -7.04 -16.99
C SER A 343 8.26 -5.89 -17.98
N CYS A 344 9.45 -5.83 -18.62
CA CYS A 344 9.64 -5.26 -19.96
C CYS A 344 11.12 -5.25 -20.37
N SER A 345 11.44 -5.99 -21.45
CA SER A 345 12.57 -5.90 -22.41
C SER A 345 14.01 -5.58 -21.97
N HIS A 346 14.32 -5.38 -20.69
CA HIS A 346 15.68 -5.26 -20.21
C HIS A 346 16.26 -6.65 -19.95
N GLN A 347 17.51 -6.84 -20.36
CA GLN A 347 18.26 -8.07 -20.13
C GLN A 347 18.52 -8.31 -18.61
N ASP A 348 18.26 -7.30 -17.79
CA ASP A 348 18.79 -7.19 -16.44
C ASP A 348 17.72 -6.92 -15.39
N PHE A 349 17.70 -7.72 -14.32
CA PHE A 349 17.05 -7.38 -13.05
C PHE A 349 17.89 -6.39 -12.23
N LYS A 350 17.22 -5.53 -11.47
CA LYS A 350 17.81 -4.64 -10.47
C LYS A 350 16.85 -4.40 -9.32
N PHE A 351 17.28 -4.71 -8.10
CA PHE A 351 16.49 -4.46 -6.90
C PHE A 351 17.38 -4.08 -5.70
N ILE A 352 16.74 -3.53 -4.66
CA ILE A 352 17.38 -3.17 -3.40
C ILE A 352 16.80 -4.08 -2.32
N ALA A 353 17.68 -4.72 -1.54
CA ALA A 353 17.29 -5.59 -0.44
C ALA A 353 17.98 -5.16 0.86
N TYR A 354 17.24 -5.15 1.97
CA TYR A 354 17.82 -4.97 3.30
C TYR A 354 18.28 -6.33 3.82
N LEU A 355 19.60 -6.50 3.98
CA LEU A 355 20.23 -7.77 4.34
C LEU A 355 20.91 -7.67 5.70
N HIS A 356 20.80 -8.73 6.51
CA HIS A 356 21.39 -8.81 7.84
C HIS A 356 22.66 -9.66 7.86
N THR A 357 23.66 -9.27 8.64
CA THR A 357 24.83 -10.11 8.91
C THR A 357 24.44 -11.43 9.58
N GLY A 358 25.19 -12.49 9.27
CA GLY A 358 24.97 -13.83 9.84
C GLY A 358 23.72 -14.56 9.32
N THR A 359 22.90 -13.92 8.47
CA THR A 359 21.73 -14.56 7.84
C THR A 359 22.12 -15.21 6.51
N LYS A 360 21.56 -16.40 6.24
CA LYS A 360 21.76 -17.10 4.98
C LYS A 360 20.78 -16.54 3.94
N TYR A 361 21.29 -16.13 2.79
CA TYR A 361 20.48 -15.68 1.67
C TYR A 361 20.90 -16.40 0.38
N ILE A 362 19.91 -16.73 -0.46
CA ILE A 362 20.12 -17.33 -1.77
C ILE A 362 19.50 -16.42 -2.83
N LEU A 363 20.32 -15.93 -3.74
CA LEU A 363 19.87 -15.31 -4.98
C LEU A 363 19.65 -16.40 -6.03
N VAL A 364 18.45 -16.46 -6.57
CA VAL A 364 18.12 -17.25 -7.75
C VAL A 364 18.12 -16.30 -8.94
N VAL A 365 19.00 -16.56 -9.91
CA VAL A 365 18.95 -15.93 -11.22
C VAL A 365 18.31 -16.89 -12.19
N THR A 366 17.24 -16.47 -12.87
CA THR A 366 16.49 -17.30 -13.80
C THR A 366 16.26 -16.59 -15.13
N THR A 367 16.03 -17.36 -16.19
CA THR A 367 15.65 -16.85 -17.50
C THR A 367 14.23 -16.29 -17.51
N SER A 368 13.97 -15.26 -18.30
CA SER A 368 12.61 -14.73 -18.47
C SER A 368 11.69 -15.58 -19.33
N SER A 369 12.26 -16.48 -20.13
CA SER A 369 11.51 -17.32 -21.07
C SER A 369 12.02 -18.75 -21.01
N PRO A 370 11.16 -19.76 -21.22
CA PRO A 370 11.57 -21.15 -21.18
C PRO A 370 12.65 -21.45 -22.23
N ASN A 371 13.57 -22.35 -21.88
CA ASN A 371 14.64 -22.83 -22.78
C ASN A 371 15.63 -21.75 -23.29
N MET A 372 15.71 -20.58 -22.65
CA MET A 372 16.67 -19.52 -23.02
C MET A 372 18.02 -19.73 -22.34
N THR A 373 19.14 -19.58 -23.05
CA THR A 373 20.48 -19.71 -22.44
C THR A 373 21.31 -18.46 -22.70
N GLY A 374 22.17 -18.08 -21.77
CA GLY A 374 22.98 -16.88 -21.92
C GLY A 374 23.80 -16.50 -20.70
N LYS A 375 24.76 -15.61 -20.92
CA LYS A 375 25.68 -15.12 -19.90
C LYS A 375 25.05 -13.99 -19.12
N PHE A 376 25.30 -13.97 -17.81
CA PHE A 376 24.93 -12.86 -16.94
C PHE A 376 26.07 -12.55 -15.98
N SER A 377 26.08 -11.31 -15.53
CA SER A 377 26.92 -10.83 -14.45
C SER A 377 26.06 -10.13 -13.42
N ILE A 378 26.54 -10.02 -12.19
CA ILE A 378 25.86 -9.34 -11.09
C ILE A 378 26.86 -8.33 -10.54
N LEU A 379 26.46 -7.06 -10.59
CA LEU A 379 27.06 -5.97 -9.85
C LEU A 379 26.31 -5.76 -8.55
N THR A 380 27.08 -5.58 -7.48
CA THR A 380 26.54 -5.31 -6.15
C THR A 380 27.09 -4.01 -5.59
N ALA A 381 26.25 -3.25 -4.90
CA ALA A 381 26.65 -2.08 -4.14
C ALA A 381 25.97 -2.10 -2.76
N GLY A 382 26.67 -1.67 -1.73
CA GLY A 382 26.12 -1.65 -0.37
C GLY A 382 27.10 -1.12 0.68
N PRO A 383 26.72 -1.16 1.96
CA PRO A 383 27.50 -0.57 3.06
C PRO A 383 28.79 -1.35 3.39
N SER A 384 28.96 -2.57 2.88
CA SER A 384 30.19 -3.35 3.05
C SER A 384 30.40 -4.32 1.88
N ASN A 385 31.51 -5.06 1.89
CA ASN A 385 31.76 -6.11 0.91
C ASN A 385 30.71 -7.23 1.03
N ILE A 386 30.22 -7.64 -0.13
CA ILE A 386 29.28 -8.75 -0.31
C ILE A 386 29.97 -9.87 -1.09
N THR A 387 29.85 -11.10 -0.62
CA THR A 387 30.42 -12.26 -1.31
C THR A 387 29.32 -13.06 -1.97
N LEU A 388 29.46 -13.31 -3.27
CA LEU A 388 28.56 -14.13 -4.08
C LEU A 388 29.25 -15.43 -4.45
N ASN A 389 28.72 -16.56 -3.98
CA ASN A 389 29.28 -17.89 -4.24
C ASN A 389 28.25 -18.79 -4.93
N PRO A 390 28.64 -19.59 -5.94
CA PRO A 390 27.73 -20.57 -6.51
C PRO A 390 27.28 -21.55 -5.42
N TYR A 391 25.98 -21.85 -5.39
CA TYR A 391 25.39 -22.75 -4.41
C TYR A 391 24.62 -23.85 -5.12
N ASN A 392 25.00 -25.11 -4.92
CA ASN A 392 24.22 -26.24 -5.41
C ASN A 392 23.23 -26.65 -4.30
N SER A 393 21.95 -26.33 -4.48
CA SER A 393 20.89 -26.90 -3.65
C SER A 393 20.78 -28.40 -3.96
N SER A 394 21.02 -29.26 -2.98
CA SER A 394 20.79 -30.70 -3.11
C SER A 394 19.28 -31.00 -3.16
N SER A 395 18.84 -31.75 -4.19
CA SER A 395 17.46 -32.27 -4.49
C SER A 395 16.54 -31.32 -5.29
N ALA A 396 15.82 -31.72 -6.35
CA ALA A 396 15.67 -33.01 -7.05
C ALA A 396 15.18 -32.81 -8.50
N SER A 397 15.38 -33.86 -9.29
CA SER A 397 14.86 -34.19 -10.63
C SER A 397 13.37 -33.87 -10.87
N THR A 398 13.07 -33.35 -12.07
CA THR A 398 11.80 -33.46 -12.84
C THR A 398 10.47 -33.51 -12.07
N SER A 399 9.79 -32.35 -12.05
CA SER A 399 8.34 -32.05 -12.05
C SER A 399 7.35 -32.87 -11.20
N THR A 400 6.66 -32.19 -10.28
CA THR A 400 5.23 -31.77 -10.37
C THR A 400 4.93 -30.79 -9.22
N CYS A 401 4.30 -29.64 -9.49
CA CYS A 401 3.72 -28.81 -8.44
C CYS A 401 2.69 -29.64 -7.66
N ALA A 402 2.85 -29.75 -6.35
CA ALA A 402 1.75 -30.20 -5.51
C ALA A 402 0.65 -29.14 -5.56
N ALA A 403 -0.53 -29.55 -6.02
CA ALA A 403 -1.69 -28.70 -6.17
C ALA A 403 -2.09 -28.05 -4.84
N ALA A 404 -2.12 -26.72 -4.81
CA ALA A 404 -3.08 -25.96 -4.04
C ALA A 404 -3.89 -25.12 -5.05
N LEU A 405 -4.69 -25.82 -5.88
CA LEU A 405 -5.74 -25.21 -6.68
C LEU A 405 -7.08 -25.72 -6.17
N ASN A 406 -7.89 -24.78 -5.68
CA ASN A 406 -9.34 -24.67 -5.85
C ASN A 406 -9.73 -23.37 -5.11
N GLN A 407 -10.28 -22.32 -5.73
CA GLN A 407 -11.29 -22.34 -6.79
C GLN A 407 -11.21 -21.12 -7.73
N ASN A 408 -11.37 -21.46 -9.02
CA ASN A 408 -12.01 -20.70 -10.10
C ASN A 408 -11.29 -19.50 -10.72
N ASP A 409 -10.29 -19.83 -11.54
CA ASP A 409 -10.02 -19.15 -12.80
C ASP A 409 -11.22 -19.31 -13.76
N ASN A 410 -11.86 -18.20 -14.11
CA ASN A 410 -12.31 -17.96 -15.48
C ASN A 410 -11.53 -16.75 -15.98
N HIS A 411 -10.38 -17.02 -16.57
CA HIS A 411 -9.64 -16.04 -17.36
C HIS A 411 -10.36 -15.83 -18.69
N GLU A 412 -11.14 -14.76 -18.79
CA GLU A 412 -11.21 -14.00 -20.04
C GLU A 412 -10.19 -12.87 -19.94
N SER A 413 -9.35 -12.75 -20.96
CA SER A 413 -8.51 -11.59 -21.21
C SER A 413 -9.42 -10.38 -21.44
N VAL A 414 -9.43 -9.44 -20.49
CA VAL A 414 -10.10 -8.14 -20.64
C VAL A 414 -9.13 -7.07 -20.16
N ASP A 415 -8.77 -6.16 -21.06
CA ASP A 415 -8.28 -4.83 -20.73
C ASP A 415 -9.23 -4.22 -19.68
N GLY A 416 -8.77 -4.13 -18.42
CA GLY A 416 -9.64 -3.83 -17.29
C GLY A 416 -8.90 -3.22 -16.11
N MET A 417 -7.83 -2.45 -16.36
CA MET A 417 -7.40 -1.41 -15.42
C MET A 417 -8.03 -0.10 -15.88
N GLY A 418 -9.06 0.33 -15.14
CA GLY A 418 -9.79 1.56 -15.41
C GLY A 418 -11.20 1.32 -15.91
N ASP A 419 -12.02 0.62 -15.13
CA ASP A 419 -13.49 0.72 -15.25
C ASP A 419 -14.23 0.31 -13.97
N GLN A 420 -14.16 1.17 -12.96
CA GLN A 420 -15.37 1.62 -12.25
C GLN A 420 -15.58 3.12 -12.46
N TYR A 421 -15.29 3.57 -13.68
CA TYR A 421 -15.61 4.90 -14.22
C TYR A 421 -15.83 4.78 -15.73
N ASN A 422 -17.00 4.30 -16.15
CA ASN A 422 -17.53 4.55 -17.50
C ASN A 422 -19.00 4.95 -17.35
N ILE A 423 -19.45 6.15 -17.76
CA ILE A 423 -19.60 6.63 -19.14
C ILE A 423 -20.21 5.56 -20.04
N LEU A 424 -21.53 5.61 -20.18
CA LEU A 424 -22.20 5.29 -21.43
C LEU A 424 -22.56 6.61 -22.10
N THR A 425 -22.02 6.84 -23.30
CA THR A 425 -22.46 7.91 -24.20
C THR A 425 -23.36 7.32 -25.30
N HIS A 426 -24.49 8.02 -25.47
CA HIS A 426 -25.32 8.21 -26.66
C HIS A 426 -26.02 7.03 -27.36
N THR A 427 -27.35 7.04 -27.28
CA THR A 427 -28.18 7.68 -28.32
C THR A 427 -29.22 8.59 -27.68
#